data_AF-A0A0J6ZNE8-F1
#
_entry.id   AF-A0A0J6ZNE8-F1
#
_cell.length_a   1.000
_cell.length_b   1.000
_cell.length_c   1.000
_cell.angle_alpha   90.00
_cell.angle_beta   90.00
_cell.angle_gamma   90.00
#
_symmetry.space_group_name_H-M   'P 1'
#
loop_
_entity.id
_entity.type
_entity.pdbx_description
1 polymer ?
#
loop_
_entity_poly.entity_id
_entity_poly.type
_entity_poly.pdbx_seq_one_letter_code
_entity_poly.pdbx_strand_id
1 'polypeptide(L)'
;MADTITFPDSLMQPSFGTTVDVEDTSIVSKMEDGSVIGRRKFTKSRKTWKLVWNAMPTAQYNTLMNFLQNTVYFAALTFQFTSPLDEVTYTVRYASKEEFTTKEVNQVSGSITLTEV
;
A
#
# COMPACT_ATOMS: atom_id res chain seq x y z
N MET A 1 -13.58 19.59 -12.59
CA MET A 1 -13.91 18.29 -11.97
C MET A 1 -12.57 17.62 -11.71
N ALA A 2 -12.25 17.26 -10.46
CA ALA A 2 -10.97 16.60 -10.18
C ALA A 2 -11.07 15.16 -10.69
N ASP A 3 -10.28 14.84 -11.71
CA ASP A 3 -10.20 13.50 -12.27
C ASP A 3 -9.74 12.54 -11.16
N THR A 4 -10.61 11.62 -10.77
CA THR A 4 -10.32 10.68 -9.68
C THR A 4 -9.51 9.54 -10.26
N ILE A 5 -8.21 9.52 -9.99
CA ILE A 5 -7.32 8.46 -10.46
C ILE A 5 -7.65 7.17 -9.69
N THR A 6 -8.00 6.11 -10.40
CA THR A 6 -8.30 4.79 -9.83
C THR A 6 -7.15 3.82 -10.08
N PHE A 7 -6.92 2.91 -9.13
CA PHE A 7 -5.99 1.81 -9.32
C PHE A 7 -6.51 0.87 -10.45
N PRO A 8 -5.64 0.35 -11.34
CA PRO A 8 -6.11 -0.42 -12.47
C PRO A 8 -6.70 -1.78 -12.07
N ASP A 9 -8.00 -2.00 -12.36
CA ASP A 9 -8.74 -3.23 -12.05
C ASP A 9 -8.31 -4.46 -12.88
N SER A 10 -7.60 -4.24 -13.99
CA SER A 10 -7.13 -5.31 -14.89
C SER A 10 -5.88 -6.04 -14.38
N LEU A 11 -5.30 -5.58 -13.27
CA LEU A 11 -4.14 -6.22 -12.65
C LEU A 11 -4.58 -7.45 -11.87
N MET A 12 -3.75 -8.49 -11.90
CA MET A 12 -3.92 -9.66 -11.07
C MET A 12 -3.93 -9.23 -9.60
N GLN A 13 -4.90 -9.74 -8.86
CA GLN A 13 -4.98 -9.49 -7.43
C GLN A 13 -3.67 -9.88 -6.75
N PRO A 14 -3.21 -9.09 -5.77
CA PRO A 14 -2.04 -9.45 -4.99
C PRO A 14 -2.25 -10.81 -4.34
N SER A 15 -1.18 -11.60 -4.30
CA SER A 15 -1.16 -12.92 -3.71
C SER A 15 -1.51 -12.91 -2.22
N PHE A 16 -1.94 -14.06 -1.70
CA PHE A 16 -2.15 -14.28 -0.26
C PHE A 16 -0.93 -13.79 0.54
N GLY A 17 -1.17 -12.97 1.56
CA GLY A 17 -0.12 -12.27 2.32
C GLY A 17 -0.09 -10.75 2.13
N THR A 18 -1.16 -10.14 1.61
CA THR A 18 -1.32 -8.69 1.67
C THR A 18 -1.49 -8.28 3.14
N THR A 19 -0.45 -7.71 3.73
CA THR A 19 -0.49 -7.24 5.11
C THR A 19 -1.19 -5.89 5.16
N VAL A 20 -2.21 -5.79 6.00
CA VAL A 20 -2.80 -4.51 6.41
C VAL A 20 -2.28 -4.22 7.80
N ASP A 21 -1.41 -3.23 7.90
CA ASP A 21 -0.93 -2.71 9.17
C ASP A 21 -1.66 -1.42 9.51
N VAL A 22 -2.06 -1.26 10.77
CA VAL A 22 -2.69 -0.04 11.27
C VAL A 22 -1.70 0.60 12.21
N GLU A 23 -1.28 1.83 11.90
CA GLU A 23 -0.30 2.53 12.74
C GLU A 23 -0.87 2.77 14.15
N ASP A 24 -0.17 2.27 15.17
CA ASP A 24 -0.47 2.63 16.57
C ASP A 24 0.03 4.06 16.85
N THR A 25 -0.93 4.96 17.04
CA THR A 25 -0.67 6.37 17.32
C THR A 25 -0.60 6.68 18.82
N SER A 26 -0.53 5.65 19.66
CA SER A 26 -0.42 5.80 21.11
C SER A 26 1.00 6.20 21.52
N ILE A 27 1.12 7.25 22.33
CA ILE A 27 2.35 7.58 23.07
C ILE A 27 2.20 6.98 24.45
N VAL A 28 3.09 6.06 24.79
CA VAL A 28 3.13 5.38 26.08
C VAL A 28 4.42 5.78 26.80
N SER A 29 4.31 6.29 28.02
CA SER A 29 5.45 6.63 28.87
C SER A 29 5.38 5.85 30.16
N LYS A 30 6.50 5.22 30.53
CA LYS A 30 6.65 4.49 31.79
C LYS A 30 7.21 5.43 32.85
N MET A 31 6.48 5.57 33.95
CA MET A 31 6.88 6.37 35.10
C MET A 31 7.85 5.58 35.98
N GLU A 32 8.63 6.27 36.80
CA GLU A 32 9.64 5.67 37.68
C GLU A 32 9.02 4.70 38.71
N ASP A 33 7.78 4.97 39.13
CA ASP A 33 6.95 4.12 39.99
C ASP A 33 6.42 2.85 39.28
N GLY A 34 6.67 2.68 37.98
CA GLY A 34 6.19 1.55 37.18
C GLY A 34 4.79 1.77 36.57
N SER A 35 4.09 2.82 36.99
CA SER A 35 2.84 3.28 36.37
C SER A 35 3.03 3.68 34.90
N VAL A 36 2.04 3.41 34.05
CA VAL A 36 2.09 3.70 32.60
C VAL A 36 1.04 4.74 32.24
N ILE A 37 1.48 5.84 31.60
CA ILE A 37 0.58 6.89 31.10
C ILE A 37 0.56 6.83 29.57
N GLY A 38 -0.63 6.69 29.01
CA GLY A 38 -0.87 6.68 27.57
C GLY A 38 -1.62 7.94 27.13
N ARG A 39 -1.23 8.51 25.99
CA ARG A 39 -2.03 9.52 25.27
C ARG A 39 -2.06 9.23 23.78
N ARG A 40 -3.17 9.53 23.10
CA ARG A 40 -3.23 9.49 21.64
C ARG A 40 -2.37 10.61 21.02
N LYS A 41 -1.65 10.34 19.94
CA LYS A 41 -1.17 11.41 19.05
C LYS A 41 -2.37 12.08 18.38
N PHE A 42 -2.19 13.33 18.01
CA PHE A 42 -3.20 14.09 17.26
C PHE A 42 -3.24 13.72 15.77
N THR A 43 -2.29 12.92 15.29
CA THR A 43 -2.25 12.42 13.91
C THR A 43 -3.16 11.20 13.75
N LYS A 44 -3.95 11.17 12.67
CA LYS A 44 -4.77 10.02 12.27
C LYS A 44 -3.89 8.76 12.12
N SER A 45 -4.33 7.64 12.69
CA SER A 45 -3.75 6.32 12.38
C SER A 45 -4.02 5.99 10.92
N ARG A 46 -2.96 5.84 10.13
CA ARG A 46 -3.04 5.50 8.71
C ARG A 46 -2.96 4.00 8.54
N LYS A 47 -3.80 3.46 7.66
CA LYS A 47 -3.64 2.09 7.18
C LYS A 47 -2.50 2.02 6.17
N THR A 48 -1.72 0.95 6.26
CA THR A 48 -0.67 0.62 5.30
C THR A 48 -0.97 -0.74 4.69
N TRP A 49 -0.97 -0.82 3.36
CA TRP A 49 -1.19 -2.05 2.61
C TRP A 49 0.11 -2.47 1.91
N LYS A 50 0.63 -3.66 2.22
CA LYS A 50 1.72 -4.27 1.47
C LYS A 50 1.14 -5.26 0.45
N LEU A 51 1.10 -4.86 -0.82
CA LEU A 51 0.62 -5.71 -1.92
C LEU A 51 1.78 -6.56 -2.44
N VAL A 52 1.66 -7.88 -2.37
CA VAL A 52 2.69 -8.83 -2.79
C VAL A 52 2.20 -9.63 -3.98
N TRP A 53 3.01 -9.79 -5.02
CA TRP A 53 2.73 -10.69 -6.14
C TRP A 53 3.81 -11.75 -6.24
N ASN A 54 3.41 -13.03 -6.26
CA ASN A 54 4.32 -14.17 -6.37
C ASN A 54 4.55 -14.68 -7.81
N ALA A 55 3.72 -14.25 -8.77
CA ALA A 55 3.72 -14.73 -10.15
C ALA A 55 2.95 -13.77 -11.07
N MET A 56 3.30 -12.49 -11.09
CA MET A 56 2.63 -11.49 -11.95
C MET A 56 3.12 -11.61 -13.40
N PRO A 57 2.22 -11.66 -14.41
CA PRO A 57 2.62 -11.61 -15.81
C PRO A 57 3.38 -10.32 -16.15
N THR A 58 4.41 -10.41 -16.98
CA THR A 58 5.22 -9.24 -17.41
C THR A 58 4.40 -8.12 -18.04
N ALA A 59 3.35 -8.45 -18.79
CA ALA A 59 2.45 -7.46 -19.37
C ALA A 59 1.76 -6.62 -18.28
N GLN A 60 1.29 -7.25 -17.21
CA GLN A 60 0.65 -6.56 -16.09
C GLN A 60 1.63 -5.77 -15.25
N TYR A 61 2.85 -6.28 -15.07
CA TYR A 61 3.93 -5.51 -14.45
C TYR A 61 4.21 -4.21 -15.19
N ASN A 62 4.25 -4.24 -16.53
CA ASN A 62 4.43 -3.04 -17.33
C ASN A 62 3.28 -2.04 -17.14
N THR A 63 2.03 -2.52 -17.05
CA THR A 63 0.87 -1.68 -16.74
C THR A 63 0.98 -1.06 -15.34
N LEU A 64 1.33 -1.85 -14.32
CA LEU A 64 1.52 -1.38 -12.95
C LEU A 64 2.63 -0.32 -12.89
N MET A 65 3.76 -0.57 -13.54
CA MET A 65 4.89 0.34 -13.53
C MET A 65 4.58 1.62 -14.31
N ASN A 66 3.86 1.53 -15.43
CA ASN A 66 3.41 2.70 -16.17
C ASN A 66 2.45 3.56 -15.33
N PHE A 67 1.48 2.93 -14.65
CA PHE A 67 0.59 3.63 -13.73
C PHE A 67 1.37 4.35 -12.63
N LEU A 68 2.29 3.64 -11.96
CA LEU A 68 3.11 4.21 -10.89
C LEU A 68 4.01 5.36 -11.38
N GLN A 69 4.67 5.21 -12.54
CA GLN A 69 5.63 6.20 -13.03
C GLN A 69 4.96 7.39 -13.73
N ASN A 70 3.97 7.14 -14.58
CA ASN A 70 3.43 8.14 -15.51
C ASN A 70 2.04 8.65 -15.13
N THR A 71 1.25 7.89 -14.37
CA THR A 71 -0.11 8.32 -13.97
C THR A 71 -0.11 8.97 -12.60
N VAL A 72 0.45 8.30 -11.59
CA VAL A 72 0.45 8.82 -10.20
C VAL A 72 1.77 9.47 -9.78
N TYR A 73 2.81 9.38 -10.62
CA TYR A 73 4.16 9.87 -10.35
C TYR A 73 4.64 9.46 -8.95
N PHE A 74 4.54 8.16 -8.66
CA PHE A 74 4.81 7.54 -7.37
C PHE A 74 4.03 8.21 -6.23
N ALA A 75 4.73 8.89 -5.32
CA ALA A 75 4.15 9.48 -4.12
C ALA A 75 3.54 10.87 -4.37
N ALA A 76 3.57 11.40 -5.60
CA ALA A 76 3.09 12.75 -5.86
C ALA A 76 1.56 12.84 -5.82
N LEU A 77 0.87 11.90 -6.48
CA LEU A 77 -0.59 11.91 -6.58
C LEU A 77 -1.21 10.85 -5.68
N THR A 78 -2.46 11.10 -5.31
CA THR A 78 -3.31 10.17 -4.58
C THR A 78 -4.26 9.48 -5.53
N PHE A 79 -4.58 8.22 -5.27
CA PHE A 79 -5.49 7.44 -6.10
C PHE A 79 -6.43 6.61 -5.23
N GLN A 80 -7.55 6.22 -5.80
CA GLN A 80 -8.50 5.32 -5.16
C GLN A 80 -8.06 3.87 -5.32
N PHE A 81 -7.96 3.18 -4.20
CA PHE A 81 -7.61 1.78 -4.12
C PHE A 81 -8.69 1.03 -3.35
N THR A 82 -9.30 0.05 -4.01
CA THR A 82 -10.26 -0.86 -3.38
C THR A 82 -9.50 -2.00 -2.72
N SER A 83 -9.62 -2.11 -1.39
CA SER A 83 -8.92 -3.15 -0.65
C SER A 83 -9.54 -4.53 -0.96
N PRO A 84 -8.74 -5.55 -1.29
CA PRO A 84 -9.26 -6.90 -1.55
C PRO A 84 -9.72 -7.62 -0.27
N LEU A 85 -9.43 -7.08 0.92
CA LEU A 85 -9.82 -7.67 2.20
C LEU A 85 -11.23 -7.27 2.64
N ASP A 86 -11.54 -5.98 2.54
CA ASP A 86 -12.79 -5.41 3.05
C ASP A 86 -13.72 -4.92 1.93
N GLU A 87 -13.27 -4.95 0.66
CA GLU A 87 -13.96 -4.39 -0.51
C GLU A 87 -14.27 -2.89 -0.41
N VAL A 88 -13.64 -2.20 0.53
CA VAL A 88 -13.78 -0.75 0.73
C VAL A 88 -12.73 0.02 -0.08
N THR A 89 -13.17 1.10 -0.73
CA THR A 89 -12.30 2.03 -1.45
C THR A 89 -11.67 3.04 -0.50
N TYR A 90 -10.34 3.12 -0.52
CA TYR A 90 -9.54 4.07 0.24
C TYR A 90 -8.78 5.01 -0.69
N THR A 91 -8.58 6.26 -0.24
CA THR A 91 -7.65 7.18 -0.89
C THR A 91 -6.25 6.89 -0.38
N VAL A 92 -5.38 6.40 -1.27
CA VAL A 92 -4.04 5.95 -0.91
C VAL A 92 -2.99 6.68 -1.74
N ARG A 93 -1.75 6.56 -1.27
CA ARG A 93 -0.55 7.04 -1.94
C ARG A 93 0.50 5.93 -1.96
N TYR A 94 1.30 5.89 -3.01
CA TYR A 94 2.46 5.01 -3.07
C TYR A 94 3.47 5.42 -1.99
N ALA A 95 3.94 4.44 -1.22
CA ALA A 95 4.95 4.64 -0.19
C ALA A 95 6.32 4.10 -0.62
N SER A 96 6.38 2.82 -0.99
CA SER A 96 7.63 2.15 -1.35
C SER A 96 7.38 0.94 -2.24
N LYS A 97 8.46 0.39 -2.82
CA LYS A 97 8.45 -0.87 -3.56
C LYS A 97 9.62 -1.74 -3.13
N GLU A 98 9.42 -3.05 -3.13
CA GLU A 98 10.52 -4.01 -3.12
C GLU A 98 10.97 -4.28 -4.58
N GLU A 99 12.15 -4.86 -4.73
CA GLU A 99 12.67 -5.21 -6.06
C GLU A 99 11.82 -6.31 -6.70
N PHE A 100 11.45 -6.11 -7.96
CA PHE A 100 10.75 -7.13 -8.73
C PHE A 100 11.79 -8.06 -9.36
N THR A 101 11.68 -9.35 -9.07
CA THR A 101 12.57 -10.40 -9.58
C THR A 101 11.84 -11.34 -10.52
N THR A 102 12.52 -11.81 -11.56
CA THR A 102 11.96 -12.78 -12.50
C THR A 102 12.00 -14.16 -11.84
N LYS A 103 10.82 -14.78 -11.67
CA LYS A 103 10.71 -16.11 -11.05
C LYS A 103 10.66 -17.21 -12.10
N GLU A 104 9.94 -16.96 -13.20
CA GLU A 104 9.80 -17.85 -14.35
C GLU A 104 9.76 -17.03 -15.65
N VAL A 105 9.78 -17.70 -16.81
CA VAL A 105 9.63 -17.03 -18.12
C VAL A 105 8.30 -16.27 -18.14
N ASN A 106 8.35 -14.96 -18.37
CA ASN A 106 7.21 -14.04 -18.37
C ASN A 106 6.48 -13.83 -17.03
N GLN A 107 7.09 -14.22 -15.90
CA GLN A 107 6.52 -13.96 -14.58
C GLN A 107 7.51 -13.24 -13.65
N VAL A 108 7.02 -12.20 -12.99
CA VAL A 108 7.76 -11.42 -12.00
C VAL A 108 7.12 -11.51 -10.63
N SER A 109 7.95 -11.50 -9.60
CA SER A 109 7.53 -11.44 -8.20
C SER A 109 8.05 -10.16 -7.58
N GLY A 110 7.25 -9.51 -6.76
CA GLY A 110 7.64 -8.28 -6.08
C GLY A 110 6.53 -7.77 -5.20
N SER A 111 6.78 -6.65 -4.54
CA SER A 111 5.77 -6.02 -3.70
C SER A 111 5.80 -4.50 -3.82
N ILE A 112 4.66 -3.88 -3.55
CA ILE A 112 4.55 -2.44 -3.33
C ILE A 112 3.82 -2.18 -2.02
N THR A 113 4.15 -1.05 -1.41
CA THR A 113 3.51 -0.57 -0.20
C THR A 113 2.72 0.69 -0.50
N LEU A 114 1.45 0.69 -0.09
CA LEU A 114 0.53 1.81 -0.20
C LEU A 114 0.19 2.30 1.21
N THR A 115 0.03 3.60 1.38
CA THR A 115 -0.35 4.20 2.66
C THR A 115 -1.56 5.10 2.48
N GLU A 116 -2.47 5.05 3.45
CA GLU A 116 -3.66 5.90 3.50
C GLU A 116 -3.27 7.37 3.70
N VAL A 117 -4.01 8.27 3.04
CA VAL A 117 -3.81 9.73 3.14
C VAL A 117 -4.63 10.34 4.27
#